data_AF-A0A1G4IZL3-F1
#
_entry.id   AF-A0A1G4IZL3-F1
#
_cell.length_a   1.000
_cell.length_b   1.000
_cell.length_c   1.000
_cell.angle_alpha   90.00
_cell.angle_beta   90.00
_cell.angle_gamma   90.00
#
_symmetry.space_group_name_H-M   'P 1'
#
loop_
_entity.id
_entity.type
_entity.pdbx_description
1 polymer ?
#
loop_
_entity_poly.entity_id
_entity_poly.type
_entity_poly.pdbx_seq_one_letter_code
_entity_poly.pdbx_strand_id
1 'polypeptide(L)'
;MAEKFPPLENDTFEPESTSGQQETDFLKREAELLGDEFKTEEDSEFLQNADEDDFGDFEEVPARAHTDSAAAESQKNDFIGEDHQQSDSQNSSASLQAEDSQVIAEWEETRDREISERDTAQEEAKTKLQEEAVKHMDDFYDSYNRKKEQQLKTTRAEAEKFLKERQEFATQDNTTWDRVLQLINVDDADLVNGRDRSKFKEILLKVKGNPNAPGA
;
A
#
# COMPACT_ATOMS: atom_id res chain seq x y z
N MET A 1 3.22 11.22 -23.96
CA MET A 1 2.58 10.98 -22.65
C MET A 1 3.30 11.69 -21.49
N ALA A 2 4.56 12.11 -21.62
CA ALA A 2 5.30 12.83 -20.57
C ALA A 2 4.85 14.28 -20.32
N GLU A 3 4.14 14.91 -21.25
CA GLU A 3 3.74 16.33 -21.15
C GLU A 3 2.48 16.57 -20.28
N LYS A 4 1.86 15.51 -19.76
CA LYS A 4 0.60 15.59 -19.00
C LYS A 4 0.79 15.50 -17.49
N PHE A 5 2.02 15.31 -17.02
CA PHE A 5 2.35 15.20 -15.61
C PHE A 5 3.29 16.34 -15.20
N PRO A 6 3.09 16.93 -14.02
CA PRO A 6 4.04 17.91 -13.49
C PRO A 6 5.42 17.25 -13.37
N PRO A 7 6.51 17.96 -13.74
CA PRO A 7 7.86 17.43 -13.62
C PRO A 7 8.14 17.12 -12.15
N LEU A 8 8.65 15.91 -11.88
CA LEU A 8 9.08 15.51 -10.56
C LEU A 8 10.26 16.40 -10.16
N GLU A 9 10.16 17.12 -9.03
CA GLU A 9 11.17 18.08 -8.55
C GLU A 9 12.50 17.44 -8.11
N ASN A 10 12.71 16.14 -8.34
CA ASN A 10 13.86 15.40 -7.81
C ASN A 10 14.45 14.43 -8.85
N ASP A 11 14.94 14.97 -9.96
CA ASP A 11 15.69 14.24 -11.00
C ASP A 11 17.19 14.03 -10.63
N THR A 12 17.50 14.10 -9.33
CA THR A 12 18.83 13.79 -8.78
C THR A 12 18.65 12.77 -7.66
N PHE A 13 18.15 11.60 -8.03
CA PHE A 13 18.44 10.39 -7.27
C PHE A 13 19.84 9.96 -7.70
N GLU A 14 20.86 10.31 -6.90
CA GLU A 14 22.20 9.73 -7.00
C GLU A 14 22.10 8.27 -6.51
N PRO A 15 22.23 7.26 -7.38
CA PRO A 15 22.42 5.90 -6.90
C PRO A 15 23.88 5.76 -6.45
N GLU A 16 24.19 6.11 -5.20
CA GLU A 16 25.35 5.53 -4.53
C GLU A 16 25.08 4.05 -4.24
N SER A 17 25.11 3.23 -5.29
CA SER A 17 25.33 1.80 -5.19
C SER A 17 26.32 1.41 -6.27
N THR A 18 27.59 1.65 -5.95
CA THR A 18 28.74 1.12 -6.64
C THR A 18 28.58 -0.40 -6.78
N SER A 19 28.62 -0.85 -8.02
CA SER A 19 28.68 -2.26 -8.42
C SER A 19 29.80 -2.99 -7.66
N GLY A 20 29.44 -3.96 -6.81
CA GLY A 20 30.41 -4.97 -6.33
C GLY A 20 30.31 -5.47 -4.89
N GLN A 21 29.46 -4.94 -4.00
CA GLN A 21 29.46 -5.38 -2.59
C GLN A 21 28.08 -5.55 -1.90
N GLN A 22 26.96 -5.35 -2.59
CA GLN A 22 25.62 -5.33 -1.94
C GLN A 22 24.77 -6.60 -2.11
N GLU A 23 25.22 -7.62 -2.85
CA GLU A 23 24.41 -8.84 -3.02
C GLU A 23 24.31 -9.69 -1.74
N THR A 24 25.22 -9.51 -0.77
CA THR A 24 25.25 -10.30 0.48
C THR A 24 24.60 -9.61 1.69
N ASP A 25 24.04 -8.41 1.53
CA ASP A 25 23.54 -7.59 2.65
C ASP A 25 22.04 -7.27 2.54
N PHE A 26 21.32 -7.97 1.65
CA PHE A 26 19.86 -7.82 1.51
C PHE A 26 19.12 -8.31 2.76
N LEU A 27 19.50 -9.49 3.28
CA LEU A 27 18.88 -10.09 4.47
C LEU A 27 19.14 -9.28 5.74
N LYS A 28 20.33 -8.70 5.88
CA LYS A 28 20.66 -7.83 7.02
C LYS A 28 19.94 -6.50 6.96
N ARG A 29 19.84 -5.89 5.76
CA ARG A 29 19.08 -4.66 5.55
C ARG A 29 17.59 -4.86 5.83
N GLU A 30 17.01 -5.96 5.36
CA GLU A 30 15.61 -6.31 5.66
C GLU A 30 15.43 -6.63 7.15
N ALA A 31 16.35 -7.36 7.78
CA ALA A 31 16.28 -7.66 9.21
C ALA A 31 16.37 -6.40 10.09
N GLU A 32 17.18 -5.41 9.72
CA GLU A 32 17.25 -4.13 10.46
C GLU A 32 15.99 -3.28 10.25
N LEU A 33 15.39 -3.33 9.07
CA LEU A 33 14.16 -2.61 8.74
C LEU A 33 12.92 -3.22 9.43
N LEU A 34 12.84 -4.55 9.48
CA LEU A 34 11.70 -5.30 10.01
C LEU A 34 11.78 -5.55 11.52
N GLY A 35 12.99 -5.44 12.10
CA GLY A 35 13.23 -5.63 13.52
C GLY A 35 12.98 -7.06 14.02
N ASP A 36 12.96 -7.24 15.34
CA ASP A 36 12.76 -8.54 15.99
C ASP A 36 11.29 -8.97 16.10
N GLU A 37 10.34 -8.28 15.44
CA GLU A 37 8.90 -8.55 15.53
C GLU A 37 8.48 -9.94 14.99
N PHE A 38 9.34 -10.60 14.22
CA PHE A 38 9.11 -11.94 13.66
C PHE A 38 10.02 -13.04 14.21
N LYS A 39 10.96 -12.72 15.12
CA LYS A 39 11.79 -13.75 15.74
C LYS A 39 11.00 -14.44 16.84
N THR A 40 10.65 -15.71 16.62
CA THR A 40 10.07 -16.58 17.65
C THR A 40 11.17 -17.35 18.36
N GLU A 41 10.93 -17.80 19.60
CA GLU A 41 11.91 -18.60 20.37
C GLU A 41 12.30 -19.91 19.64
N GLU A 42 11.41 -20.43 18.78
CA GLU A 42 11.63 -21.61 17.93
C GLU A 42 12.65 -21.36 16.80
N ASP A 43 12.76 -20.13 16.28
CA ASP A 43 13.69 -19.78 15.18
C ASP A 43 15.15 -19.79 15.66
N SER A 44 15.38 -19.41 16.93
CA SER A 44 16.68 -19.53 17.59
C SER A 44 17.11 -20.97 17.80
N GLU A 45 16.19 -21.90 18.09
CA GLU A 45 16.50 -23.34 18.16
C GLU A 45 16.89 -23.89 16.79
N PHE A 46 16.26 -23.43 15.72
CA PHE A 46 16.59 -23.88 14.36
C PHE A 46 17.98 -23.40 13.90
N LEU A 47 18.35 -22.15 14.22
CA LEU A 47 19.66 -21.59 13.86
C LEU A 47 20.80 -22.08 14.76
N GLN A 48 20.51 -22.45 16.02
CA GLN A 48 21.53 -22.93 16.95
C GLN A 48 21.97 -24.38 16.67
N ASN A 49 21.13 -25.16 15.97
CA ASN A 49 21.48 -26.51 15.53
C ASN A 49 22.19 -26.55 14.15
N ALA A 50 22.50 -25.39 13.54
CA ALA A 50 23.15 -25.32 12.24
C ALA A 50 24.69 -25.52 12.27
N ASP A 51 25.29 -25.67 13.46
CA ASP A 51 26.75 -25.86 13.63
C ASP A 51 27.18 -27.32 13.78
N GLU A 52 26.25 -28.29 13.78
CA GLU A 52 26.60 -29.72 13.76
C GLU A 52 25.91 -30.40 12.58
N ASP A 53 26.72 -30.77 11.58
CA ASP A 53 26.54 -31.72 10.46
C ASP A 53 25.37 -32.74 10.54
N ASP A 54 24.12 -32.28 10.61
CA ASP A 54 22.89 -33.09 10.53
C ASP A 54 21.83 -32.41 9.66
N PHE A 55 22.27 -31.75 8.57
CA PHE A 55 21.38 -31.45 7.46
C PHE A 55 21.13 -32.77 6.71
N GLY A 56 20.15 -33.53 7.19
CA GLY A 56 19.63 -34.70 6.51
C GLY A 56 19.30 -34.35 5.07
N ASP A 57 19.78 -35.20 4.16
CA ASP A 57 19.56 -35.21 2.71
C ASP A 57 18.18 -34.63 2.34
N PHE A 58 18.17 -33.38 1.87
CA PHE A 58 16.97 -32.73 1.39
C PHE A 58 16.64 -33.31 0.01
N GLU A 59 15.83 -34.36 0.00
CA GLU A 59 15.28 -34.93 -1.22
C GLU A 59 14.39 -33.86 -1.89
N GLU A 60 14.80 -33.41 -3.08
CA GLU A 60 14.15 -32.35 -3.86
C GLU A 60 12.74 -32.82 -4.27
N VAL A 61 11.74 -32.52 -3.43
CA VAL A 61 10.33 -32.71 -3.77
C VAL A 61 9.92 -31.65 -4.78
N PRO A 62 9.53 -32.02 -6.02
CA PRO A 62 9.00 -31.05 -6.97
C PRO A 62 7.71 -30.44 -6.40
N ALA A 63 7.60 -29.12 -6.49
CA ALA A 63 6.49 -28.34 -5.97
C ALA A 63 5.14 -28.86 -6.48
N ARG A 64 4.43 -29.64 -5.64
CA ARG A 64 3.00 -29.86 -5.80
C ARG A 64 2.30 -28.57 -5.39
N ALA A 65 1.66 -27.92 -6.36
CA ALA A 65 0.72 -26.86 -6.09
C ALA A 65 -0.43 -27.42 -5.23
N HIS A 66 -0.47 -27.00 -3.97
CA HIS A 66 -1.56 -27.28 -3.05
C HIS A 66 -2.78 -26.44 -3.45
N THR A 67 -3.68 -27.02 -4.23
CA THR A 67 -5.09 -26.64 -4.21
C THR A 67 -5.80 -27.55 -3.22
N ASP A 68 -6.42 -26.95 -2.21
CA ASP A 68 -7.21 -27.65 -1.19
C ASP A 68 -8.26 -28.58 -1.82
N SER A 69 -8.16 -29.89 -1.55
CA SER A 69 -9.34 -30.73 -1.39
C SER A 69 -8.98 -32.03 -0.65
N ALA A 70 -9.82 -32.33 0.33
CA ALA A 70 -9.70 -33.42 1.29
C ALA A 70 -9.55 -34.83 0.68
N ALA A 71 -8.65 -35.59 1.31
CA ALA A 71 -8.73 -37.02 1.65
C ALA A 71 -9.32 -38.01 0.63
N ALA A 72 -8.42 -38.83 0.06
CA ALA A 72 -8.68 -40.26 -0.13
C ALA A 72 -7.35 -41.03 -0.14
N GLU A 73 -7.04 -41.68 0.98
CA GLU A 73 -6.02 -42.72 1.07
C GLU A 73 -6.43 -43.90 0.18
N SER A 74 -5.49 -44.43 -0.60
CA SER A 74 -5.47 -45.84 -0.96
C SER A 74 -4.05 -46.29 -1.30
N GLN A 75 -3.44 -46.88 -0.28
CA GLN A 75 -2.66 -48.13 -0.29
C GLN A 75 -1.60 -48.33 -1.39
N LYS A 76 -0.36 -48.30 -0.91
CA LYS A 76 0.76 -49.22 -1.20
C LYS A 76 0.60 -50.12 -2.43
N ASN A 77 1.55 -49.99 -3.36
CA ASN A 77 2.36 -51.16 -3.69
C ASN A 77 3.80 -50.74 -4.04
N ASP A 78 4.71 -51.30 -3.25
CA ASP A 78 6.15 -51.25 -3.39
C ASP A 78 6.55 -52.45 -4.27
N PHE A 79 7.10 -52.20 -5.46
CA PHE A 79 7.74 -53.25 -6.27
C PHE A 79 8.92 -52.67 -7.05
N ILE A 80 10.09 -52.85 -6.42
CA ILE A 80 11.42 -53.17 -6.96
C ILE A 80 11.59 -52.97 -8.48
N GLY A 81 12.47 -52.03 -8.81
CA GLY A 81 13.05 -51.89 -10.14
C GLY A 81 13.85 -53.14 -10.50
N GLU A 82 13.58 -53.66 -11.69
CA GLU A 82 14.43 -54.64 -12.34
C GLU A 82 14.52 -54.32 -13.84
N ASP A 83 15.76 -54.01 -14.23
CA ASP A 83 16.39 -54.20 -15.54
C ASP A 83 15.45 -54.50 -16.72
N HIS A 84 15.23 -53.52 -17.61
CA HIS A 84 14.70 -53.79 -18.94
C HIS A 84 15.79 -53.62 -19.99
N GLN A 85 16.46 -54.75 -20.24
CA GLN A 85 17.29 -54.98 -21.40
C GLN A 85 16.49 -54.75 -22.69
N GLN A 86 17.09 -53.95 -23.58
CA GLN A 86 16.79 -53.88 -25.00
C GLN A 86 16.57 -55.28 -25.58
N SER A 87 15.36 -55.53 -26.08
CA SER A 87 15.13 -56.58 -27.07
C SER A 87 14.47 -55.97 -28.30
N ASP A 88 15.24 -55.92 -29.37
CA ASP A 88 14.77 -55.68 -30.73
C ASP A 88 13.73 -56.75 -31.09
N SER A 89 12.49 -56.34 -31.29
CA SER A 89 11.48 -57.17 -31.94
C SER A 89 10.70 -56.32 -32.93
N GLN A 90 11.31 -56.14 -34.10
CA GLN A 90 10.61 -55.64 -35.28
C GLN A 90 9.63 -56.72 -35.76
N ASN A 91 8.36 -56.33 -35.98
CA ASN A 91 7.62 -56.53 -37.25
C ASN A 91 6.07 -56.45 -37.11
N SER A 92 5.54 -55.60 -36.21
CA SER A 92 4.11 -55.19 -36.21
C SER A 92 3.87 -53.73 -35.76
N SER A 93 4.93 -52.95 -35.56
CA SER A 93 4.89 -51.60 -34.98
C SER A 93 4.57 -50.47 -35.94
N ALA A 94 4.66 -50.68 -37.26
CA ALA A 94 4.47 -49.59 -38.24
C ALA A 94 3.02 -49.08 -38.33
N SER A 95 2.01 -49.92 -38.06
CA SER A 95 0.60 -49.50 -38.04
C SER A 95 0.21 -48.82 -36.73
N LEU A 96 0.80 -49.26 -35.60
CA LEU A 96 0.56 -48.65 -34.29
C LEU A 96 1.25 -47.29 -34.17
N GLN A 97 2.47 -47.15 -34.71
CA GLN A 97 3.18 -45.86 -34.74
C GLN A 97 2.49 -44.80 -35.60
N ALA A 98 1.73 -45.20 -36.63
CA ALA A 98 0.96 -44.27 -37.46
C ALA A 98 -0.31 -43.76 -36.75
N GLU A 99 -1.01 -44.64 -36.00
CA GLU A 99 -2.16 -44.25 -35.18
C GLU A 99 -1.73 -43.42 -33.95
N ASP A 100 -0.64 -43.81 -33.29
CA ASP A 100 -0.04 -43.03 -32.18
C ASP A 100 0.35 -41.63 -32.64
N SER A 101 0.90 -41.48 -33.85
CA SER A 101 1.25 -40.18 -34.42
C SER A 101 0.03 -39.29 -34.70
N GLN A 102 -1.14 -39.86 -35.01
CA GLN A 102 -2.36 -39.09 -35.23
C GLN A 102 -2.95 -38.61 -33.90
N VAL A 103 -2.97 -39.47 -32.88
CA VAL A 103 -3.42 -39.08 -31.53
C VAL A 103 -2.52 -37.99 -30.93
N ILE A 104 -1.21 -38.10 -31.14
CA ILE A 104 -0.25 -37.07 -30.69
C ILE A 104 -0.47 -35.75 -31.45
N ALA A 105 -0.71 -35.79 -32.77
CA ALA A 105 -0.97 -34.59 -33.55
C ALA A 105 -2.28 -33.89 -33.15
N GLU A 106 -3.35 -34.64 -32.90
CA GLU A 106 -4.62 -34.10 -32.38
C GLU A 106 -4.44 -33.50 -30.98
N TRP A 107 -3.65 -34.15 -30.12
CA TRP A 107 -3.32 -33.62 -28.80
C TRP A 107 -2.52 -32.31 -28.88
N GLU A 108 -1.49 -32.24 -29.73
CA GLU A 108 -0.72 -31.02 -29.96
C GLU A 108 -1.63 -29.87 -30.43
N GLU A 109 -2.51 -30.12 -31.40
CA GLU A 109 -3.46 -29.11 -31.88
C GLU A 109 -4.42 -28.63 -30.78
N THR A 110 -4.96 -29.54 -29.96
CA THR A 110 -5.84 -29.15 -28.84
C THR A 110 -5.11 -28.34 -27.77
N ARG A 111 -3.86 -28.70 -27.48
CA ARG A 111 -3.02 -28.05 -26.47
C ARG A 111 -2.56 -26.67 -26.94
N ASP A 112 -2.16 -26.53 -28.19
CA ASP A 112 -1.77 -25.24 -28.76
C ASP A 112 -2.98 -24.30 -28.88
N ARG A 113 -4.17 -24.84 -29.17
CA ARG A 113 -5.42 -24.06 -29.11
C ARG A 113 -5.71 -23.57 -27.69
N GLU A 114 -5.62 -24.44 -26.69
CA GLU A 114 -5.87 -24.07 -25.29
C GLU A 114 -4.85 -23.02 -24.79
N ILE A 115 -3.59 -23.15 -25.18
CA ILE A 115 -2.55 -22.17 -24.85
C ILE A 115 -2.83 -20.85 -25.54
N SER A 116 -3.17 -20.86 -26.82
CA SER A 116 -3.54 -19.63 -27.54
C SER A 116 -4.74 -18.94 -26.89
N GLU A 117 -5.78 -19.68 -26.50
CA GLU A 117 -6.95 -19.12 -25.80
C GLU A 117 -6.54 -18.50 -24.45
N ARG A 118 -5.72 -19.21 -23.67
CA ARG A 118 -5.22 -18.71 -22.39
C ARG A 118 -4.34 -17.46 -22.55
N ASP A 119 -3.45 -17.45 -23.54
CA ASP A 119 -2.55 -16.32 -23.79
C ASP A 119 -3.34 -15.09 -24.26
N THR A 120 -4.39 -15.27 -25.08
CA THR A 120 -5.30 -14.15 -25.43
C THR A 120 -6.06 -13.61 -24.22
N ALA A 121 -6.58 -14.49 -23.35
CA ALA A 121 -7.26 -14.08 -22.13
C ALA A 121 -6.31 -13.34 -21.15
N GLN A 122 -5.05 -13.76 -21.08
CA GLN A 122 -4.04 -13.10 -20.24
C GLN A 122 -3.66 -11.72 -20.79
N GLU A 123 -3.52 -11.57 -22.10
CA GLU A 123 -3.25 -10.26 -22.71
C GLU A 123 -4.44 -9.30 -22.57
N GLU A 124 -5.67 -9.80 -22.73
CA GLU A 124 -6.90 -9.04 -22.45
C GLU A 124 -7.00 -8.61 -20.97
N ALA A 125 -6.67 -9.51 -20.03
CA ALA A 125 -6.67 -9.17 -18.61
C ALA A 125 -5.61 -8.11 -18.28
N LYS A 126 -4.43 -8.20 -18.88
CA LYS A 126 -3.33 -7.24 -18.69
C LYS A 126 -3.69 -5.86 -19.24
N THR A 127 -4.24 -5.80 -20.46
CA THR A 127 -4.66 -4.55 -21.09
C THR A 127 -5.80 -3.89 -20.29
N LYS A 128 -6.80 -4.67 -19.85
CA LYS A 128 -7.86 -4.19 -18.98
C LYS A 128 -7.34 -3.65 -17.65
N LEU A 129 -6.38 -4.35 -17.03
CA LEU A 129 -5.75 -3.89 -15.79
C LEU A 129 -4.98 -2.57 -15.99
N GLN A 130 -4.29 -2.43 -17.12
CA GLN A 130 -3.60 -1.20 -17.48
C GLN A 130 -4.58 -0.04 -17.69
N GLU A 131 -5.68 -0.27 -18.40
CA GLU A 131 -6.74 0.73 -18.61
C GLU A 131 -7.40 1.14 -17.28
N GLU A 132 -7.68 0.17 -16.41
CA GLU A 132 -8.23 0.42 -15.07
C GLU A 132 -7.25 1.25 -14.22
N ALA A 133 -5.96 0.92 -14.24
CA ALA A 133 -4.93 1.69 -13.54
C ALA A 133 -4.83 3.13 -14.05
N VAL A 134 -4.88 3.34 -15.37
CA VAL A 134 -4.89 4.69 -15.97
C VAL A 134 -6.13 5.47 -15.54
N LYS A 135 -7.30 4.84 -15.58
CA LYS A 135 -8.55 5.47 -15.14
C LYS A 135 -8.50 5.85 -13.65
N HIS A 136 -7.99 4.97 -12.81
CA HIS A 136 -7.79 5.26 -11.39
C HIS A 136 -6.85 6.44 -11.16
N MET A 137 -5.81 6.56 -11.97
CA MET A 137 -4.89 7.70 -11.94
C MET A 137 -5.61 9.01 -12.29
N ASP A 138 -6.39 9.01 -13.38
CA ASP A 138 -7.16 10.18 -13.80
C ASP A 138 -8.20 10.57 -12.73
N ASP A 139 -8.96 9.60 -12.20
CA ASP A 139 -9.95 9.82 -11.14
C ASP A 139 -9.30 10.38 -9.85
N PHE A 140 -8.09 9.92 -9.51
CA PHE A 140 -7.34 10.44 -8.37
C PHE A 140 -7.00 11.92 -8.56
N TYR A 141 -6.45 12.30 -9.71
CA TYR A 141 -6.08 13.69 -9.96
C TYR A 141 -7.28 14.61 -10.10
N ASP A 142 -8.38 14.15 -10.69
CA ASP A 142 -9.62 14.92 -10.75
C ASP A 142 -10.19 15.17 -9.35
N SER A 143 -10.24 14.13 -8.51
CA SER A 143 -10.71 14.28 -7.13
C SER A 143 -9.78 15.16 -6.27
N TYR A 144 -8.46 15.03 -6.45
CA TYR A 144 -7.46 15.83 -5.75
C TYR A 144 -7.56 17.31 -6.15
N ASN A 145 -7.61 17.60 -7.45
CA ASN A 145 -7.73 18.96 -7.96
C ASN A 145 -9.03 19.60 -7.48
N ARG A 146 -10.15 18.87 -7.54
CA ARG A 146 -11.43 19.35 -7.01
C ARG A 146 -11.36 19.65 -5.51
N LYS A 147 -10.73 18.77 -4.72
CA LYS A 147 -10.56 18.98 -3.27
C LYS A 147 -9.66 20.18 -2.99
N LYS A 148 -8.56 20.33 -3.72
CA LYS A 148 -7.63 21.46 -3.63
C LYS A 148 -8.32 22.77 -3.94
N GLU A 149 -9.08 22.84 -5.04
CA GLU A 149 -9.86 24.02 -5.40
C GLU A 149 -10.91 24.35 -4.36
N GLN A 150 -11.61 23.35 -3.82
CA GLN A 150 -12.59 23.54 -2.76
C GLN A 150 -11.92 24.09 -1.49
N GLN A 151 -10.78 23.51 -1.07
CA GLN A 151 -10.03 24.01 0.08
C GLN A 151 -9.56 25.44 -0.13
N LEU A 152 -8.98 25.75 -1.29
CA LEU A 152 -8.53 27.09 -1.62
C LEU A 152 -9.69 28.10 -1.61
N LYS A 153 -10.85 27.71 -2.16
CA LYS A 153 -12.05 28.55 -2.15
C LYS A 153 -12.57 28.78 -0.73
N THR A 154 -12.59 27.73 0.11
CA THR A 154 -12.98 27.83 1.51
C THR A 154 -12.03 28.75 2.28
N THR A 155 -10.72 28.52 2.21
CA THR A 155 -9.71 29.37 2.88
C THR A 155 -9.79 30.81 2.40
N ARG A 156 -10.02 31.04 1.10
CA ARG A 156 -10.21 32.40 0.57
C ARG A 156 -11.48 33.05 1.12
N ALA A 157 -12.60 32.34 1.13
CA ALA A 157 -13.85 32.83 1.68
C ALA A 157 -13.75 33.12 3.19
N GLU A 158 -13.06 32.26 3.95
CA GLU A 158 -12.76 32.46 5.36
C GLU A 158 -11.84 33.66 5.59
N ALA A 159 -10.80 33.84 4.78
CA ALA A 159 -9.93 35.00 4.84
C ALA A 159 -10.69 36.30 4.54
N GLU A 160 -11.53 36.32 3.51
CA GLU A 160 -12.38 37.46 3.19
C GLU A 160 -13.39 37.75 4.30
N LYS A 161 -13.99 36.72 4.91
CA LYS A 161 -14.89 36.84 6.06
C LYS A 161 -14.14 37.41 7.27
N PHE A 162 -12.97 36.88 7.58
CA PHE A 162 -12.14 37.37 8.69
C PHE A 162 -11.71 38.82 8.49
N LEU A 163 -11.35 39.22 7.27
CA LEU A 163 -11.03 40.62 6.96
C LEU A 163 -12.24 41.54 7.13
N LYS A 164 -13.43 41.10 6.72
CA LYS A 164 -14.69 41.83 6.96
C LYS A 164 -15.01 41.94 8.44
N GLU A 165 -14.97 40.84 9.19
CA GLU A 165 -15.19 40.83 10.64
C GLU A 165 -14.19 41.75 11.35
N ARG A 166 -12.91 41.73 10.95
CA ARG A 166 -11.90 42.64 11.49
C ARG A 166 -12.18 44.10 11.17
N GLN A 167 -12.63 44.40 9.94
CA GLN A 167 -12.95 45.77 9.53
C GLN A 167 -14.21 46.26 10.26
N GLU A 168 -15.27 45.44 10.30
CA GLU A 168 -16.49 45.71 11.06
C GLU A 168 -16.16 45.95 12.53
N PHE A 169 -15.35 45.09 13.14
CA PHE A 169 -14.87 45.25 14.52
C PHE A 169 -14.14 46.58 14.76
N ALA A 170 -13.35 47.06 13.80
CA ALA A 170 -12.66 48.34 13.90
C ALA A 170 -13.61 49.55 13.71
N THR A 171 -14.66 49.40 12.90
CA THR A 171 -15.63 50.46 12.57
C THR A 171 -16.86 50.49 13.47
N GLN A 172 -17.10 49.44 14.27
CA GLN A 172 -18.25 49.37 15.18
C GLN A 172 -18.17 50.51 16.21
N ASP A 173 -19.28 51.21 16.39
CA ASP A 173 -19.42 52.36 17.30
C ASP A 173 -19.64 51.91 18.75
N ASN A 174 -18.90 50.89 19.19
CA ASN A 174 -18.96 50.31 20.52
C ASN A 174 -17.81 50.79 21.40
N THR A 175 -18.07 50.84 22.72
CA THR A 175 -17.07 51.21 23.72
C THR A 175 -15.87 50.24 23.64
N THR A 176 -14.66 50.75 23.85
CA THR A 176 -13.41 49.94 23.82
C THR A 176 -13.49 48.67 24.68
N TRP A 177 -14.28 48.68 25.75
CA TRP A 177 -14.50 47.54 26.63
C TRP A 177 -15.42 46.44 26.07
N ASP A 178 -16.38 46.80 25.22
CA ASP A 178 -17.25 45.82 24.54
C ASP A 178 -16.46 45.07 23.46
N ARG A 179 -15.54 45.78 22.79
CA ARG A 179 -14.54 45.18 21.89
C ARG A 179 -13.63 44.19 22.60
N VAL A 180 -13.10 44.56 23.77
CA VAL A 180 -12.26 43.66 24.60
C VAL A 180 -13.02 42.41 25.04
N LEU A 181 -14.30 42.55 25.42
CA LEU A 181 -15.12 41.42 25.81
C LEU A 181 -15.38 40.44 24.65
N GLN A 182 -15.52 40.93 23.41
CA GLN A 182 -15.65 40.08 22.22
C GLN A 182 -14.37 39.29 21.89
N LEU A 183 -13.19 39.84 22.19
CA LEU A 183 -11.91 39.14 21.95
C LEU A 183 -11.60 38.08 23.02
N ILE A 184 -12.09 38.29 24.23
CA ILE A 184 -11.84 37.36 25.34
C ILE A 184 -12.85 36.22 25.21
N ASN A 185 -12.37 34.98 25.16
CA ASN A 185 -13.24 33.82 25.32
C ASN A 185 -13.74 33.76 26.77
N VAL A 186 -14.95 34.26 27.00
CA VAL A 186 -15.55 34.45 28.33
C VAL A 186 -15.79 33.12 29.04
N ASP A 187 -15.90 32.02 28.29
CA ASP A 187 -16.21 30.69 28.80
C ASP A 187 -14.98 29.99 29.41
N ASP A 188 -13.77 30.26 28.91
CA ASP A 188 -12.51 29.67 29.42
C ASP A 188 -11.70 30.65 30.31
N ALA A 189 -12.20 31.85 30.55
CA ALA A 189 -11.44 32.92 31.20
C ALA A 189 -11.36 32.81 32.74
N ASP A 190 -12.04 31.86 33.38
CA ASP A 190 -12.17 31.81 34.84
C ASP A 190 -10.85 31.37 35.52
N LEU A 191 -10.14 30.37 34.96
CA LEU A 191 -8.80 29.95 35.39
C LEU A 191 -7.81 29.98 34.22
N VAL A 192 -6.96 31.00 34.18
CA VAL A 192 -5.87 31.09 33.20
C VAL A 192 -4.53 30.98 33.93
N ASN A 193 -3.74 29.96 33.63
CA ASN A 193 -2.42 29.72 34.22
C ASN A 193 -2.43 29.68 35.76
N GLY A 194 -3.47 29.07 36.35
CA GLY A 194 -3.61 28.94 37.81
C GLY A 194 -3.98 30.22 38.56
N ARG A 195 -4.26 31.33 37.84
CA ARG A 195 -4.76 32.57 38.44
C ARG A 195 -6.27 32.71 38.16
N ASP A 196 -7.04 32.84 39.24
CA ASP A 196 -8.46 33.13 39.18
C ASP A 196 -8.70 34.57 38.65
N ARG A 197 -9.45 34.67 37.54
CA ARG A 197 -9.82 35.92 36.88
C ARG A 197 -11.34 36.15 36.90
N SER A 198 -12.09 35.40 37.70
CA SER A 198 -13.56 35.53 37.82
C SER A 198 -13.98 36.97 38.18
N LYS A 199 -13.26 37.62 39.10
CA LYS A 199 -13.50 39.03 39.47
C LYS A 199 -13.20 40.00 38.33
N PHE A 200 -12.24 39.68 37.46
CA PHE A 200 -11.92 40.50 36.29
C PHE A 200 -13.02 40.39 35.24
N LYS A 201 -13.58 39.19 35.03
CA LYS A 201 -14.77 38.96 34.19
C LYS A 201 -15.98 39.74 34.71
N GLU A 202 -16.24 39.73 36.02
CA GLU A 202 -17.29 40.56 36.63
C GLU A 202 -17.10 42.06 36.37
N ILE A 203 -15.86 42.55 36.49
CA ILE A 203 -15.53 43.96 36.21
C ILE A 203 -15.77 44.28 34.73
N LEU A 204 -15.33 43.43 33.80
CA LEU A 204 -15.55 43.63 32.36
C LEU A 204 -17.04 43.65 31.99
N LEU A 205 -17.84 42.75 32.57
CA LEU A 205 -19.29 42.73 32.38
C LEU A 205 -19.97 44.00 32.91
N LYS A 206 -19.46 44.58 34.00
CA LYS A 206 -19.97 45.84 34.57
C LYS A 206 -19.58 47.08 33.76
N VAL A 207 -18.43 47.04 33.08
CA VAL A 207 -17.93 48.14 32.26
C VAL A 207 -18.51 48.10 30.83
N LYS A 208 -19.03 46.95 30.41
CA LYS A 208 -19.74 46.78 29.14
C LYS A 208 -20.86 47.81 28.98
N GLY A 209 -20.82 48.58 27.89
CA GLY A 209 -21.85 49.56 27.52
C GLY A 209 -21.92 50.80 28.43
N ASN A 210 -20.96 51.03 29.31
CA ASN A 210 -20.92 52.22 30.15
C ASN A 210 -20.22 53.38 29.42
N PRO A 211 -20.93 54.48 29.08
CA PRO A 211 -20.36 55.61 28.34
C PRO A 211 -19.42 56.49 29.19
N ASN A 212 -19.39 56.31 30.52
CA ASN A 212 -18.47 57.00 31.43
C ASN A 212 -17.23 56.17 31.76
N ALA A 213 -17.07 55.01 31.12
CA ALA A 213 -15.89 54.18 31.30
C ALA A 213 -14.64 54.86 30.70
N PRO A 214 -13.45 54.66 31.28
CA PRO A 214 -12.22 55.18 30.70
C PRO A 214 -12.00 54.59 29.30
N GLY A 215 -11.85 55.45 28.29
CA GLY A 215 -11.71 55.06 26.89
C GLY A 215 -13.04 54.76 26.17
N ALA A 216 -14.16 55.27 26.68
CA ALA A 216 -15.46 55.31 26.00
C ALA A 216 -15.52 56.42 24.94
#